data_AF-A0A2L2N5Q8-F1
#
_entry.id   AF-A0A2L2N5Q8-F1
#
_cell.length_a   1.000
_cell.length_b   1.000
_cell.length_c   1.000
_cell.angle_alpha   90.00
_cell.angle_beta   90.00
_cell.angle_gamma   90.00
#
_symmetry.space_group_name_H-M   'P 1'
#
loop_
_entity.id
_entity.type
_entity.pdbx_description
1 polymer ?
#
loop_
_entity_poly.entity_id
_entity_poly.type
_entity_poly.pdbx_seq_one_letter_code
_entity_poly.pdbx_strand_id
1 'polypeptide(L)'
;MNLKDIKEKLFPIIKVISIVAIASAIGLGMWNIQALASNNHLPIILNPVLIIAHLALSAHFVEAIIAACYAPAKNQKPIQYGIYTFFVGTIGLLELFETHSQIPYLSHKSESNP
;
A
#
# COMPACT_ATOMS: atom_id res chain seq x y z
N MET A 1 -21.25 6.80 12.88
CA MET A 1 -20.50 5.55 12.57
C MET A 1 -19.21 5.59 13.38
N ASN A 2 -18.86 4.51 14.09
CA ASN A 2 -17.66 4.51 14.94
C ASN A 2 -16.40 4.46 14.05
N LEU A 3 -15.31 5.11 14.48
CA LEU A 3 -14.01 5.05 13.80
C LEU A 3 -13.53 3.62 13.56
N LYS A 4 -13.81 2.68 14.48
CA LYS A 4 -13.53 1.25 14.28
C LYS A 4 -14.32 0.66 13.11
N ASP A 5 -15.63 0.90 13.08
CA ASP A 5 -16.51 0.40 12.00
C ASP A 5 -16.10 0.94 10.62
N ILE A 6 -15.60 2.19 10.57
CA ILE A 6 -15.11 2.82 9.35
C ILE A 6 -13.85 2.09 8.85
N LYS A 7 -12.89 1.78 9.74
CA LYS A 7 -11.67 1.05 9.37
C LYS A 7 -11.98 -0.36 8.86
N GLU A 8 -12.82 -1.10 9.58
CA GLU A 8 -13.16 -2.48 9.23
C GLU A 8 -13.87 -2.62 7.88
N LYS A 9 -14.68 -1.61 7.49
CA LYS A 9 -15.39 -1.63 6.21
C LYS A 9 -14.63 -0.97 5.06
N LEU A 10 -13.98 0.17 5.30
CA LEU A 10 -13.35 0.94 4.22
C LEU A 10 -11.95 0.42 3.86
N PHE A 11 -11.15 -0.04 4.82
CA PHE A 11 -9.77 -0.47 4.51
C PHE A 11 -9.73 -1.62 3.50
N PRO A 12 -10.54 -2.69 3.64
CA PRO A 12 -10.57 -3.76 2.64
C PRO A 12 -10.94 -3.24 1.24
N ILE A 13 -11.92 -2.33 1.15
CA ILE A 13 -12.37 -1.75 -0.12
C ILE A 13 -11.25 -0.92 -0.76
N ILE A 14 -10.61 -0.04 0.02
CA ILE A 14 -9.51 0.80 -0.46
C ILE A 14 -8.35 -0.07 -0.97
N LYS A 15 -8.01 -1.15 -0.26
CA LYS A 15 -6.94 -2.08 -0.66
C LYS A 15 -7.23 -2.71 -2.01
N VAL A 16 -8.45 -3.19 -2.24
CA VAL A 16 -8.84 -3.80 -3.53
C VAL A 16 -8.75 -2.76 -4.65
N ILE A 17 -9.30 -1.57 -4.46
CA ILE A 17 -9.25 -0.49 -5.46
C ILE A 17 -7.79 -0.09 -5.75
N SER A 18 -6.97 0.00 -4.71
CA SER A 18 -5.56 0.36 -4.81
C SER A 18 -4.76 -0.68 -5.61
N ILE A 19 -4.94 -1.98 -5.32
CA ILE A 19 -4.30 -3.07 -6.07
C ILE A 19 -4.65 -2.96 -7.56
N VAL A 20 -5.93 -2.78 -7.89
CA VAL A 20 -6.39 -2.66 -9.29
C VAL A 20 -5.81 -1.41 -9.95
N ALA A 21 -5.79 -0.28 -9.25
CA ALA A 21 -5.25 0.98 -9.74
C ALA A 21 -3.75 0.91 -10.01
N ILE A 22 -2.96 0.36 -9.08
CA ILE A 22 -1.50 0.22 -9.22
C ILE A 22 -1.15 -0.80 -10.31
N ALA A 23 -1.85 -1.94 -10.39
CA ALA A 23 -1.66 -2.89 -11.47
C ALA A 23 -1.96 -2.25 -12.85
N SER A 24 -3.04 -1.46 -12.93
CA SER A 24 -3.39 -0.72 -14.15
C SER A 24 -2.37 0.36 -14.49
N ALA A 25 -1.83 1.07 -13.49
CA ALA A 25 -0.78 2.06 -13.67
C ALA A 25 0.51 1.45 -14.23
N ILE A 26 0.91 0.27 -13.73
CA ILE A 26 2.04 -0.49 -14.29
C ILE A 26 1.77 -0.86 -15.74
N GLY A 27 0.60 -1.43 -16.03
CA GLY A 27 0.21 -1.80 -17.40
C GLY A 27 0.21 -0.61 -18.36
N LEU A 28 -0.34 0.53 -17.93
CA LEU A 28 -0.33 1.77 -18.72
C LEU A 28 1.08 2.31 -18.92
N GLY A 29 1.94 2.23 -17.90
CA GLY A 29 3.36 2.58 -18.01
C GLY A 29 4.10 1.70 -19.02
N MET A 30 3.85 0.39 -18.99
CA MET A 30 4.41 -0.57 -19.96
C MET A 30 3.94 -0.27 -21.38
N TRP A 31 2.65 0.03 -21.59
CA TRP A 31 2.14 0.44 -22.90
C TRP A 31 2.80 1.74 -23.37
N ASN A 32 2.95 2.74 -22.50
CA ASN A 32 3.64 3.98 -22.86
C ASN A 32 5.08 3.74 -23.35
N ILE A 33 5.83 2.88 -22.66
CA ILE A 33 7.19 2.49 -23.07
C ILE A 33 7.17 1.78 -24.42
N GLN A 34 6.25 0.84 -24.64
CA GLN A 34 6.12 0.10 -25.89
C GLN A 34 5.74 1.02 -27.07
N ALA A 35 4.81 1.96 -26.85
CA ALA A 35 4.40 2.93 -27.85
C ALA A 35 5.61 3.77 -28.29
N LEU A 36 6.35 4.33 -27.32
CA LEU A 36 7.55 5.11 -27.59
C LEU A 36 8.62 4.30 -28.34
N ALA A 37 8.84 3.04 -27.94
CA ALA A 37 9.78 2.14 -28.61
C ALA A 37 9.38 1.80 -30.06
N SER A 38 8.08 1.89 -30.38
CA SER A 38 7.54 1.63 -31.72
C SER A 38 7.36 2.90 -32.56
N ASN A 39 7.88 4.06 -32.11
CA ASN A 39 7.63 5.38 -32.70
C ASN A 39 6.13 5.73 -32.80
N ASN A 40 5.32 5.13 -31.94
CA ASN A 40 3.90 5.42 -31.78
C ASN A 40 3.70 6.31 -30.54
N HIS A 41 2.57 6.98 -30.47
CA HIS A 41 2.18 7.78 -29.33
C HIS A 41 0.88 7.25 -28.72
N LEU A 42 0.77 7.31 -27.40
CA LEU A 42 -0.51 7.10 -26.75
C LEU A 42 -1.49 8.23 -27.12
N PRO A 43 -2.80 7.94 -27.17
CA PRO A 43 -3.83 8.96 -27.28
C PRO A 43 -3.64 10.06 -26.24
N ILE A 44 -3.69 11.33 -26.66
CA ILE A 44 -3.39 12.49 -25.80
C ILE A 44 -4.29 12.58 -24.56
N ILE A 45 -5.50 12.01 -24.64
CA ILE A 45 -6.45 11.91 -23.51
C ILE A 45 -5.88 11.10 -22.33
N LEU A 46 -4.89 10.23 -22.56
CA LEU A 46 -4.24 9.43 -21.53
C LEU A 46 -3.08 10.15 -20.84
N ASN A 47 -2.62 11.30 -21.34
CA ASN A 47 -1.55 12.08 -20.69
C ASN A 47 -1.86 12.44 -19.22
N PRO A 48 -3.04 13.00 -18.86
CA PRO A 48 -3.35 13.25 -17.46
C PRO A 48 -3.39 11.95 -16.63
N VAL A 49 -3.88 10.86 -17.21
CA VAL A 49 -3.92 9.54 -16.54
C VAL A 49 -2.51 9.03 -16.27
N LEU A 50 -1.58 9.20 -17.23
CA LEU A 50 -0.16 8.86 -17.08
C LEU A 50 0.51 9.66 -15.96
N ILE A 51 0.24 10.97 -15.87
CA ILE A 51 0.79 11.81 -14.80
C ILE A 51 0.33 11.28 -13.43
N ILE A 52 -0.97 11.00 -13.28
CA ILE A 52 -1.52 10.44 -12.05
C ILE A 52 -0.93 9.06 -11.75
N ALA A 53 -0.81 8.20 -12.76
CA ALA A 53 -0.22 6.87 -12.63
C ALA A 53 1.23 6.94 -12.13
N HIS A 54 2.06 7.83 -12.68
CA HIS A 54 3.44 8.00 -12.23
C HIS A 54 3.54 8.55 -10.80
N LEU A 55 2.68 9.51 -10.44
CA LEU A 55 2.62 10.03 -9.08
C LEU A 55 2.21 8.93 -8.09
N ALA A 56 1.18 8.15 -8.42
CA ALA A 56 0.71 7.03 -7.60
C ALA A 56 1.79 5.97 -7.43
N LEU A 57 2.43 5.52 -8.52
CA LEU A 57 3.52 4.54 -8.46
C LEU A 57 4.71 5.03 -7.64
N SER A 58 5.08 6.30 -7.78
CA SER A 58 6.19 6.89 -7.03
C SER A 58 5.88 6.97 -5.53
N ALA A 59 4.68 7.42 -5.17
CA ALA A 59 4.24 7.47 -3.78
C ALA A 59 4.22 6.08 -3.15
N HIS A 60 3.58 5.11 -3.81
CA HIS A 60 3.52 3.72 -3.37
C HIS A 60 4.90 3.06 -3.26
N PHE A 61 5.84 3.43 -4.14
CA PHE A 61 7.23 2.96 -4.05
C PHE A 61 7.94 3.48 -2.80
N VAL A 62 7.79 4.78 -2.48
CA VAL A 62 8.34 5.35 -1.24
C VAL A 62 7.73 4.67 -0.01
N GLU A 63 6.42 4.44 -0.01
CA GLU A 63 5.72 3.74 1.08
C GLU A 63 6.22 2.30 1.24
N ALA A 64 6.45 1.59 0.14
CA ALA A 64 7.01 0.24 0.15
C ALA A 64 8.43 0.19 0.75
N ILE A 65 9.27 1.18 0.44
CA ILE A 65 10.61 1.31 1.04
C ILE A 65 10.49 1.53 2.54
N ILE A 66 9.66 2.48 2.98
CA ILE A 66 9.43 2.74 4.40
C ILE A 66 8.96 1.44 5.09
N ALA A 67 7.96 0.76 4.53
CA ALA A 67 7.47 -0.51 5.05
C ALA A 67 8.55 -1.58 5.15
N ALA A 68 9.37 -1.77 4.11
CA ALA A 68 10.45 -2.75 4.13
C ALA A 68 11.51 -2.44 5.19
N CYS A 69 11.86 -1.16 5.39
CA CYS A 69 12.82 -0.72 6.40
C CYS A 69 12.30 -0.93 7.83
N TYR A 70 11.02 -0.67 8.09
CA TYR A 70 10.42 -0.77 9.43
C TYR A 70 9.83 -2.15 9.75
N ALA A 71 9.63 -3.02 8.77
CA ALA A 71 9.09 -4.38 8.94
C ALA A 71 9.87 -5.26 9.95
N PRO A 72 11.23 -5.31 9.98
CA PRO A 72 11.96 -6.08 10.98
C PRO A 72 11.61 -5.67 12.41
N ALA A 73 11.48 -4.36 12.66
CA ALA A 73 11.14 -3.81 13.98
C ALA A 73 9.72 -4.17 14.43
N LYS A 74 8.88 -4.70 13.52
CA LYS A 74 7.51 -5.15 13.78
C LYS A 74 7.34 -6.66 13.60
N ASN A 75 8.44 -7.42 13.61
CA ASN A 75 8.46 -8.89 13.40
C ASN A 75 7.84 -9.33 12.06
N GLN A 76 7.89 -8.48 11.04
CA GLN A 76 7.41 -8.77 9.68
C GLN A 76 8.59 -9.02 8.74
N LYS A 77 8.38 -9.83 7.69
CA LYS A 77 9.41 -10.05 6.65
C LYS A 77 9.52 -8.82 5.73
N PRO A 78 10.71 -8.18 5.62
CA PRO A 78 10.87 -6.91 4.92
C PRO A 78 10.35 -6.87 3.49
N ILE A 79 10.78 -7.83 2.67
CA ILE A 79 10.45 -7.88 1.25
C ILE A 79 8.95 -8.13 1.05
N GLN A 80 8.39 -9.07 1.81
CA GLN A 80 6.96 -9.41 1.70
C GLN A 80 6.09 -8.22 2.10
N TYR A 81 6.42 -7.56 3.21
CA TYR A 81 5.65 -6.43 3.72
C TYR A 81 5.80 -5.18 2.85
N GLY A 82 6.99 -4.96 2.28
CA GLY A 82 7.24 -3.90 1.29
C GLY A 82 6.43 -4.10 0.02
N ILE A 83 6.45 -5.30 -0.58
CA ILE A 83 5.63 -5.62 -1.78
C ILE A 83 4.15 -5.43 -1.47
N TYR A 84 3.70 -5.94 -0.33
CA TYR A 84 2.33 -5.75 0.13
C TYR A 84 1.96 -4.26 0.18
N THR A 85 2.77 -3.45 0.85
CA THR A 85 2.56 -2.00 0.99
C THR A 85 2.62 -1.28 -0.36
N PHE A 86 3.48 -1.70 -1.28
CA PHE A 86 3.51 -1.15 -2.64
C PHE A 86 2.14 -1.24 -3.33
N PHE A 87 1.39 -2.33 -3.14
CA PHE A 87 0.09 -2.49 -3.78
C PHE A 87 -1.07 -1.87 -3.00
N VAL A 88 -1.00 -1.83 -1.67
CA VAL A 88 -2.10 -1.30 -0.83
C VAL A 88 -1.90 0.15 -0.38
N GLY A 89 -0.72 0.72 -0.61
CA GLY A 89 -0.32 2.07 -0.27
C GLY A 89 -0.27 2.36 1.23
N THR A 90 -0.62 3.60 1.60
CA THR A 90 -0.73 4.08 3.00
C THR A 90 -1.41 3.12 3.97
N ILE A 91 -2.40 2.32 3.53
CA ILE A 91 -3.07 1.35 4.39
C ILE A 91 -2.09 0.28 4.89
N GLY A 92 -1.13 -0.15 4.06
CA GLY A 92 -0.07 -1.07 4.47
C GLY A 92 0.86 -0.47 5.52
N LEU A 93 1.22 0.80 5.40
CA LEU A 93 1.98 1.50 6.44
C LEU A 93 1.18 1.62 7.75
N LEU A 94 -0.09 1.97 7.66
CA LEU A 94 -0.93 2.11 8.84
C LEU A 94 -1.04 0.78 9.59
N GLU A 95 -1.29 -0.32 8.88
CA GLU A 95 -1.31 -1.65 9.47
C GLU A 95 0.03 -2.03 10.13
N LEU A 96 1.17 -1.65 9.52
CA LEU A 96 2.50 -1.93 10.06
C LEU A 96 2.71 -1.27 11.42
N PHE A 97 2.28 0.00 11.55
CA PHE A 97 2.45 0.76 12.78
C PHE A 97 1.36 0.49 13.81
N GLU A 98 0.14 0.12 13.39
CA GLU A 98 -0.94 -0.33 14.28
C GLU A 98 -0.69 -1.71 14.90
N THR A 99 0.13 -2.56 14.28
CA THR A 99 0.54 -3.87 14.84
C THR A 99 1.23 -3.74 16.21
N HIS A 100 1.69 -2.54 16.60
CA HIS A 100 2.26 -2.28 17.94
C HIS A 100 1.21 -1.97 19.02
N SER A 101 -0.02 -1.63 18.64
CA SER A 101 -1.08 -1.18 19.56
C SER A 101 -1.95 -2.33 20.08
N GLN A 102 -1.72 -3.56 19.63
CA GLN A 102 -2.38 -4.77 20.11
C GLN A 102 -1.39 -5.71 20.82
N ILE A 103 -0.81 -5.25 21.94
CA ILE A 103 -0.49 -6.15 23.05
C ILE A 103 -1.47 -5.88 24.21
N PRO A 104 -2.75 -6.29 24.16
CA PRO A 104 -3.62 -6.24 25.34
C PRO A 104 -3.43 -7.47 26.23
N TYR A 105 -2.77 -8.53 25.75
CA TYR A 105 -2.84 -9.84 26.41
C TYR A 105 -1.82 -10.06 27.55
N LEU A 106 -0.76 -9.25 27.63
CA LEU A 106 0.22 -9.38 28.72
C LEU A 106 -0.02 -8.43 29.90
N SER A 107 -0.95 -7.48 29.79
CA SER A 107 -1.30 -6.59 30.92
C SER A 107 -2.25 -7.25 31.92
N HIS A 108 -3.00 -8.27 31.52
CA HIS A 108 -4.08 -8.82 32.37
C HIS A 108 -3.68 -10.05 33.20
N LYS A 109 -2.44 -10.54 33.07
CA LYS A 109 -1.93 -11.70 33.83
C LYS A 109 -1.13 -11.32 35.07
N SER A 110 -0.82 -10.04 35.28
CA SER A 110 -0.06 -9.56 36.45
C SER A 110 -0.94 -9.16 37.64
N GLU A 111 -2.26 -9.01 37.46
CA GLU A 111 -3.17 -8.56 38.52
C GLU A 111 -4.08 -9.66 39.09
N SER A 112 -3.92 -10.91 38.63
CA SER A 112 -4.82 -12.00 39.00
C SER A 112 -4.13 -13.20 39.68
N ASN A 113 -3.07 -12.99 40.45
CA ASN A 113 -2.67 -13.97 41.45
C ASN A 113 -2.18 -13.29 42.73
N PRO A 114 -3.00 -13.28 43.80
CA PRO A 114 -2.50 -13.13 45.17
C PRO A 114 -1.66 -14.35 45.61
#